data_AF-A0A7J7KU24-F1
#
_entry.id   AF-A0A7J7KU24-F1
#
_cell.length_a   1.000
_cell.length_b   1.000
_cell.length_c   1.000
_cell.angle_alpha   90.00
_cell.angle_beta   90.00
_cell.angle_gamma   90.00
#
_symmetry.space_group_name_H-M   'P 1'
#
loop_
_entity.id
_entity.type
_entity.pdbx_description
1 polymer ?
#
loop_
_entity_poly.entity_id
_entity_poly.type
_entity_poly.pdbx_seq_one_letter_code
_entity_poly.pdbx_strand_id
1 'polypeptide(L)' 'MNLSDEVDLEDYIARPDKISGADINAICQEAGMQAVRENRYVVLPKDFEKGYKNNIKKDETEHEFYK' A
#
# COMPACT_ATOMS: atom_id res chain seq x y z
N MET A 1 10.80 10.88 1.72
CA MET A 1 10.34 9.98 0.65
C MET A 1 9.78 10.87 -0.44
N ASN A 2 10.36 10.84 -1.63
CA ASN A 2 9.84 11.64 -2.74
C ASN A 2 8.87 10.77 -3.54
N LEU A 3 7.67 11.26 -3.75
CA LEU A 3 6.66 10.59 -4.58
C LEU A 3 6.78 11.07 -6.03
N SER A 4 6.52 10.17 -6.97
CA SER A 4 6.26 10.56 -8.35
C SER A 4 4.93 11.31 -8.44
N ASP A 5 4.82 12.23 -9.40
CA ASP A 5 3.55 12.93 -9.69
C ASP A 5 2.46 11.97 -10.19
N GLU A 6 2.84 10.74 -10.57
CA GLU A 6 1.94 9.67 -11.00
C GLU A 6 1.30 8.91 -9.82
N VAL A 7 1.72 9.14 -8.58
CA VAL A 7 1.15 8.44 -7.42
C VAL A 7 -0.13 9.12 -6.96
N ASP A 8 -1.26 8.45 -7.20
CA ASP A 8 -2.56 8.83 -6.64
C ASP A 8 -2.80 8.11 -5.31
N LEU A 9 -2.99 8.88 -4.23
CA LEU A 9 -3.26 8.33 -2.90
C LEU A 9 -4.77 8.08 -2.67
N GLU A 10 -5.65 8.74 -3.43
CA GLU A 10 -7.10 8.56 -3.30
C GLU A 10 -7.51 7.11 -3.65
N ASP A 11 -6.81 6.50 -4.62
CA ASP A 11 -6.97 5.10 -5.02
C ASP A 11 -6.75 4.09 -3.88
N TYR A 12 -5.91 4.43 -2.89
CA TYR A 12 -5.65 3.57 -1.73
C TYR A 12 -6.60 3.84 -0.56
N ILE A 13 -7.10 5.08 -0.46
CA ILE A 13 -8.07 5.50 0.57
C ILE A 13 -9.46 4.95 0.25
N ALA A 14 -9.83 4.89 -1.03
CA ALA A 14 -11.13 4.37 -1.47
C ALA A 14 -11.30 2.86 -1.27
N ARG A 15 -10.24 2.12 -0.93
CA ARG A 15 -10.29 0.67 -0.72
C ARG A 15 -10.96 0.36 0.62
N PRO A 16 -11.87 -0.62 0.69
CA PRO A 16 -12.62 -0.95 1.90
C PRO A 16 -11.79 -1.70 2.96
N ASP A 17 -10.46 -1.69 2.86
CA ASP A 17 -9.56 -2.41 3.76
C ASP A 17 -9.46 -1.70 5.11
N LYS A 18 -9.67 -2.45 6.20
CA LYS A 18 -9.58 -1.91 7.55
C LYS A 18 -8.12 -1.83 7.98
N ILE A 19 -7.51 -0.66 7.77
CA ILE A 19 -6.12 -0.40 8.11
C ILE A 19 -5.98 0.55 9.30
N SER A 20 -4.98 0.31 10.13
CA SER A 20 -4.60 1.20 11.22
C SER A 20 -3.49 2.19 10.78
N GLY A 21 -3.22 3.21 11.60
CA GLY A 21 -2.10 4.12 11.35
C GLY A 21 -0.73 3.41 11.36
N ALA A 22 -0.61 2.28 12.06
CA ALA A 22 0.61 1.47 12.03
C ALA A 22 0.79 0.79 10.66
N ASP A 23 -0.30 0.31 10.06
CA ASP A 23 -0.29 -0.32 8.74
C ASP A 23 0.04 0.70 7.65
N ILE A 24 -0.51 1.92 7.73
CA ILE A 24 -0.18 3.02 6.82
C ILE A 24 1.32 3.31 6.86
N ASN A 25 1.91 3.40 8.06
CA ASN A 25 3.34 3.64 8.21
C ASN A 25 4.17 2.49 7.64
N ALA A 26 3.76 1.24 7.87
CA ALA A 26 4.42 0.06 7.32
C ALA A 26 4.36 0.01 5.79
N ILE A 27 3.23 0.38 5.18
CA ILE A 27 3.05 0.47 3.72
C ILE A 27 4.01 1.50 3.12
N CYS A 28 4.06 2.71 3.70
CA CYS A 28 4.99 3.75 3.27
C CYS A 28 6.44 3.27 3.39
N GLN A 29 6.82 2.69 4.54
CA GLN A 29 8.17 2.21 4.77
C GLN A 29 8.59 1.13 3.75
N GLU A 30 7.70 0.19 3.44
CA GLU A 30 7.94 -0.85 2.44
C GLU A 30 8.03 -0.26 1.03
N ALA A 31 7.14 0.66 0.64
CA ALA A 31 7.18 1.32 -0.67
C ALA A 31 8.50 2.08 -0.88
N GLY A 32 8.99 2.78 0.16
CA GLY A 32 10.30 3.42 0.13
C GLY A 32 11.44 2.41 -0.02
N MET A 33 11.38 1.29 0.70
CA MET A 33 12.39 0.24 0.61
C MET A 33 12.40 -0.43 -0.78
N GLN A 34 11.24 -0.61 -1.42
CA GLN A 34 11.15 -1.12 -2.79
C GLN A 34 11.82 -0.18 -3.80
N ALA A 35 11.60 1.13 -3.68
CA ALA A 35 12.27 2.11 -4.53
C ALA A 35 13.81 2.07 -4.33
N VAL A 36 14.28 1.99 -3.08
CA VAL A 36 15.72 1.89 -2.76
C VAL A 36 16.34 0.60 -3.32
N ARG A 37 15.64 -0.54 -3.24
CA ARG A 37 16.10 -1.81 -3.83
C ARG A 37 16.28 -1.73 -5.35
N GLU A 38 15.49 -0.89 -6.02
CA GLU A 38 15.62 -0.63 -7.46
C GLU A 38 16.56 0.55 -7.77
N ASN A 39 17.34 1.04 -6.80
CA ASN A 39 18.25 2.19 -6.93
C ASN A 39 17.54 3.49 -7.38
N ARG A 40 16.27 3.67 -6.99
CA ARG A 40 15.48 4.87 -7.28
C ARG A 40 15.33 5.73 -6.02
N TYR A 41 15.35 7.05 -6.21
CA TYR A 41 15.09 8.04 -5.15
C TYR A 41 13.64 8.56 -5.15
N VAL A 42 12.83 8.12 -6.10
CA VAL A 42 11.43 8.48 -6.28
C VAL A 42 10.58 7.21 -6.24
N VAL A 43 9.52 7.25 -5.43
CA VAL A 43 8.56 6.16 -5.28
C VAL A 43 7.54 6.22 -6.42
N LEU A 44 7.33 5.07 -7.05
CA LEU A 44 6.36 4.91 -8.14
C LEU A 44 5.09 4.20 -7.64
N PRO A 45 3.96 4.28 -8.37
CA PRO A 45 2.71 3.61 -7.98
C PRO A 45 2.89 2.10 -7.74
N LYS A 46 3.74 1.46 -8.55
CA LYS A 46 4.09 0.03 -8.42
C LYS A 46 4.70 -0.34 -7.06
N ASP A 47 5.41 0.60 -6.41
CA ASP A 47 6.04 0.36 -5.11
C ASP A 47 5.00 0.42 -4.00
N PHE A 48 4.08 1.38 -4.08
CA PHE A 48 2.93 1.46 -3.19
C PHE A 48 2.01 0.25 -3.33
N GLU A 49 1.76 -0.24 -4.55
CA GLU A 49 0.99 -1.47 -4.74
C GLU A 49 1.63 -2.68 -4.06
N LYS A 50 2.95 -2.85 -4.21
CA LYS A 50 3.70 -3.92 -3.52
C LYS A 50 3.63 -3.74 -2.00
N GLY A 51 3.87 -2.52 -1.50
CA GLY A 51 3.80 -2.20 -0.08
C GLY A 51 2.41 -2.48 0.51
N TYR A 52 1.36 -2.07 -0.19
CA TYR A 52 -0.03 -2.28 0.20
C TYR A 52 -0.37 -3.76 0.31
N LYS A 53 -0.08 -4.54 -0.75
CA LYS A 53 -0.37 -5.97 -0.81
C LYS A 53 0.39 -6.79 0.23
N ASN A 54 1.62 -6.40 0.55
CA ASN A 54 2.46 -7.14 1.51
C ASN A 54 2.08 -6.87 2.97
N ASN A 55 1.58 -5.66 3.28
CA ASN A 55 1.27 -5.26 4.65
C ASN A 55 -0.20 -5.48 5.01
N ILE A 56 -1.10 -5.50 4.03
CA ILE A 56 -2.52 -5.73 4.27
C ILE A 56 -2.84 -7.21 4.12
N LYS A 57 -3.29 -7.82 5.21
CA LYS A 57 -3.84 -9.17 5.20
C LYS A 57 -5.27 -9.07 4.67
N LYS A 58 -5.63 -9.90 3.68
CA LYS A 58 -7.03 -10.13 3.35
C LYS A 58 -7.69 -10.75 4.57
N ASP A 59 -8.66 -10.07 5.16
CA ASP A 59 -9.54 -10.68 6.13
C ASP A 59 -10.32 -11.79 5.39
N GLU A 60 -10.05 -13.06 5.71
CA GLU A 60 -10.80 -14.23 5.23
C GLU A 60 -12.23 -14.30 5.79
N THR A 61 -12.71 -13.23 6.42
CA THR A 61 -13.97 -13.17 7.17
C THR A 61 -15.15 -12.64 6.35
N GLU A 62 -15.01 -12.43 5.03
CA GLU A 62 -16.17 -12.33 4.15
C GLU A 62 -16.81 -13.72 3.99
N HIS A 63 -17.65 -14.07 4.95
CA HIS A 63 -18.55 -15.21 4.83
C HIS A 63 -19.63 -14.85 3.80
N GLU A 64 -19.41 -15.19 2.52
CA GLU A 64 -20.40 -15.04 1.43
C GLU A 64 -21.76 -15.71 1.75
N PHE A 65 -21.80 -16.59 2.75
CA PHE A 65 -22.96 -17.32 3.20
C PHE A 65 -24.13 -16.44 3.71
N TYR A 66 -23.90 -15.17 4.08
CA TYR A 66 -24.95 -14.26 4.57
C TYR A 66 -25.14 -12.99 3.72
N LYS A 67 -24.64 -12.96 2.47
CA LYS A 67 -24.96 -11.89 1.50
C LYS A 67 -26.14 -12.29 0.62
#